data_AF-A0A2E1H2E2-F1
#
_entry.id   AF-A0A2E1H2E2-F1
#
_cell.length_a   1.000
_cell.length_b   1.000
_cell.length_c   1.000
_cell.angle_alpha   90.00
_cell.angle_beta   90.00
_cell.angle_gamma   90.00
#
_symmetry.space_group_name_H-M   'P 1'
#
loop_
_entity.id
_entity.type
_entity.pdbx_description
1 polymer ?
#
loop_
_entity_poly.entity_id
_entity_poly.type
_entity_poly.pdbx_seq_one_letter_code
_entity_poly.pdbx_strand_id
1 'polypeptide(L)'
;MVGLTVLLPLLAFCIAPTQDSESLQATHASRLEMLLDSPRADSYWRNTVFQSVTRLEHHHPQLSSRAWQALNLPASDASVSNTLVFSRRNQRPLPLLDNCEAADSRLERALALWGDLQLVECQQLMMSAAITYADDARFVNNLAWLSMKAPAQLSATSGTRELCQAVLAFRSPHP
;
A
#
# COMPACT_ATOMS: atom_id res chain seq x y z
N MET A 1 -13.56 46.75 30.65
CA MET A 1 -14.59 45.82 30.16
C MET A 1 -15.15 46.34 28.84
N VAL A 2 -14.69 45.80 27.72
CA VAL A 2 -15.45 45.72 26.46
C VAL A 2 -14.98 44.43 25.79
N GLY A 3 -15.77 43.37 25.95
CA GLY A 3 -15.52 42.08 25.30
C GLY A 3 -16.01 42.17 23.86
N LEU A 4 -15.10 42.05 22.91
CA LEU A 4 -15.42 41.96 21.49
C LEU A 4 -15.61 40.48 21.13
N THR A 5 -16.84 40.00 21.20
CA THR A 5 -17.25 38.69 20.68
C THR A 5 -17.32 38.75 19.16
N VAL A 6 -16.29 38.20 18.49
CA VAL A 6 -16.33 37.97 17.04
C VAL A 6 -17.21 36.76 16.78
N LEU A 7 -18.46 37.03 16.39
CA LEU A 7 -19.38 36.05 15.79
C LEU A 7 -18.86 35.70 14.39
N LEU A 8 -18.15 34.58 14.28
CA LEU A 8 -17.89 33.92 13.01
C LEU A 8 -19.22 33.33 12.49
N PRO A 9 -19.65 33.65 11.25
CA PRO A 9 -20.77 32.95 10.66
C PRO A 9 -20.31 31.53 10.34
N LEU A 10 -20.95 30.55 11.00
CA LEU A 10 -20.97 29.15 10.56
C LEU A 10 -21.60 29.12 9.18
N LEU A 11 -20.75 29.20 8.14
CA LEU A 11 -21.11 28.77 6.80
C LEU A 11 -21.32 27.26 6.85
N ALA A 12 -22.55 26.87 7.20
CA ALA A 12 -23.07 25.55 6.91
C ALA A 12 -23.10 25.41 5.38
N PHE A 13 -21.97 24.97 4.81
CA PHE A 13 -22.00 24.33 3.51
C PHE A 13 -22.86 23.08 3.67
N CYS A 14 -24.13 23.17 3.24
CA CYS A 14 -24.92 22.00 2.88
C CYS A 14 -24.23 21.34 1.69
N ILE A 15 -23.16 20.59 1.97
CA ILE A 15 -22.67 19.62 1.01
C ILE A 15 -23.73 18.53 1.00
N ALA A 16 -24.53 18.47 -0.05
CA ALA A 16 -25.21 17.23 -0.39
C ALA A 16 -24.28 16.45 -1.34
N PRO A 17 -23.59 15.39 -0.87
CA PRO A 17 -23.12 14.38 -1.80
C PRO A 17 -23.19 12.98 -1.16
N THR A 18 -24.35 12.35 -1.11
CA THR A 18 -24.40 10.97 -0.55
C THR A 18 -25.23 10.02 -1.40
N GLN A 19 -26.47 10.35 -1.75
CA GLN A 19 -27.33 9.39 -2.46
C GLN A 19 -26.80 8.93 -3.83
N ASP A 20 -26.28 9.83 -4.66
CA ASP A 20 -25.74 9.45 -5.97
C ASP A 20 -24.43 8.67 -5.83
N SER A 21 -23.63 8.94 -4.80
CA SER A 21 -22.38 8.22 -4.53
C SER A 21 -22.64 6.83 -3.97
N GLU A 22 -23.55 6.71 -3.00
CA GLU A 22 -23.94 5.44 -2.38
C GLU A 22 -24.63 4.51 -3.37
N SER A 23 -25.50 5.04 -4.24
CA SER A 23 -26.17 4.24 -5.28
C SER A 23 -25.19 3.72 -6.34
N LEU A 24 -24.19 4.52 -6.72
CA LEU A 24 -23.10 4.09 -7.60
C LEU A 24 -22.23 3.03 -6.92
N GLN A 25 -21.87 3.21 -5.65
CA GLN A 25 -21.11 2.22 -4.87
C GLN A 25 -21.86 0.89 -4.78
N ALA A 26 -23.15 0.91 -4.46
CA ALA A 26 -24.00 -0.28 -4.41
C ALA A 26 -24.06 -1.01 -5.77
N THR A 27 -24.16 -0.25 -6.87
CA THR A 27 -24.14 -0.81 -8.23
C THR A 27 -22.81 -1.50 -8.53
N HIS A 28 -21.69 -0.87 -8.15
CA HIS A 28 -20.36 -1.44 -8.33
C HIS A 28 -20.14 -2.69 -7.45
N ALA A 29 -20.62 -2.67 -6.20
CA ALA A 29 -20.55 -3.81 -5.28
C ALA A 29 -21.33 -5.01 -5.83
N SER A 30 -22.57 -4.81 -6.28
CA SER A 30 -23.39 -5.86 -6.89
C SER A 30 -22.74 -6.45 -8.15
N ARG A 31 -22.13 -5.61 -9.00
CA ARG A 31 -21.36 -6.09 -10.16
C ARG A 31 -20.15 -6.93 -9.76
N LEU A 32 -19.43 -6.51 -8.73
CA LEU A 32 -18.29 -7.28 -8.21
C LEU A 32 -18.75 -8.62 -7.64
N GLU A 33 -19.84 -8.67 -6.88
CA GLU A 33 -20.43 -9.93 -6.40
C GLU A 33 -20.74 -10.89 -7.54
N MET A 34 -21.43 -10.44 -8.58
CA MET A 34 -21.74 -11.26 -9.76
C MET A 34 -20.46 -11.80 -10.45
N LEU A 35 -19.40 -10.99 -10.53
CA LEU A 35 -18.12 -11.43 -11.11
C LEU A 35 -17.44 -12.49 -10.25
N LEU A 36 -17.56 -12.40 -8.92
CA LEU A 36 -16.96 -13.34 -7.97
C LEU A 36 -17.77 -14.64 -7.81
N ASP A 37 -19.04 -14.65 -8.20
CA ASP A 37 -19.88 -15.86 -8.19
C ASP A 37 -19.55 -16.79 -9.38
N SER A 38 -18.96 -16.24 -10.45
CA SER A 38 -18.47 -17.03 -11.59
C SER A 38 -17.04 -16.62 -12.00
N PRO A 39 -16.01 -16.97 -11.22
CA PRO A 39 -14.63 -16.60 -11.50
C PRO A 39 -14.14 -17.12 -12.85
N ARG A 40 -13.34 -16.31 -13.56
CA ARG A 40 -12.68 -16.72 -14.80
C ARG A 40 -11.18 -16.46 -14.70
N ALA A 41 -10.37 -17.34 -15.27
CA ALA A 41 -8.92 -17.21 -15.20
C ALA A 41 -8.33 -16.22 -16.23
N ASP A 42 -9.17 -15.64 -17.10
CA ASP A 42 -8.73 -14.76 -18.19
C ASP A 42 -8.37 -13.33 -17.72
N SER A 43 -7.60 -12.62 -18.55
CA SER A 43 -7.10 -11.28 -18.26
C SER A 43 -8.21 -10.22 -18.15
N TYR A 44 -9.30 -10.39 -18.89
CA TYR A 44 -10.43 -9.45 -18.86
C TYR A 44 -11.13 -9.49 -17.49
N TRP A 45 -11.43 -10.69 -16.99
CA TRP A 45 -12.01 -10.87 -15.66
C TRP A 45 -11.08 -10.32 -14.58
N ARG A 46 -9.78 -10.67 -14.60
CA ARG A 46 -8.80 -10.20 -13.62
C ARG A 46 -8.72 -8.67 -13.57
N ASN A 47 -8.61 -8.02 -14.73
CA ASN A 47 -8.52 -6.57 -14.81
C ASN A 47 -9.81 -5.89 -14.31
N THR A 48 -10.96 -6.46 -14.66
CA THR A 48 -12.26 -5.92 -14.24
C THR A 48 -12.44 -6.04 -12.73
N VAL A 49 -12.10 -7.18 -12.14
CA VAL A 49 -12.14 -7.39 -10.68
C VAL A 49 -11.14 -6.49 -9.98
N PHE A 50 -9.90 -6.37 -10.47
CA PHE A 50 -8.88 -5.48 -9.91
C PHE A 50 -9.33 -4.01 -9.88
N GLN A 51 -9.87 -3.51 -10.98
CA GLN A 51 -10.39 -2.14 -11.05
C GLN A 51 -11.61 -1.93 -10.14
N SER A 52 -12.46 -2.95 -10.00
CA SER A 52 -13.65 -2.87 -9.16
C SER A 52 -13.28 -2.87 -7.67
N VAL A 53 -12.38 -3.77 -7.26
CA VAL A 53 -11.98 -3.89 -5.85
C VAL A 53 -11.23 -2.66 -5.36
N THR A 54 -10.32 -2.09 -6.17
CA THR A 54 -9.56 -0.89 -5.81
C THR A 54 -10.43 0.35 -5.57
N ARG A 55 -11.63 0.41 -6.19
CA ARG A 55 -12.62 1.46 -5.94
C ARG A 55 -13.45 1.22 -4.69
N LEU A 56 -13.69 -0.04 -4.37
CA LEU A 56 -14.62 -0.45 -3.30
C LEU A 56 -13.91 -0.78 -1.98
N GLU A 57 -12.57 -0.84 -1.95
CA GLU A 57 -11.80 -1.37 -0.82
C GLU A 57 -12.11 -0.71 0.53
N HIS A 58 -12.35 0.60 0.55
CA HIS A 58 -12.64 1.33 1.78
C HIS A 58 -14.10 1.28 2.22
N HIS A 59 -15.02 0.87 1.35
CA HIS A 59 -16.47 0.87 1.60
C HIS A 59 -17.04 -0.54 1.83
N HIS A 60 -16.44 -1.56 1.20
CA HIS A 60 -16.91 -2.95 1.28
C HIS A 60 -15.77 -3.90 1.66
N PRO A 61 -15.25 -3.82 2.90
CA PRO A 61 -14.03 -4.53 3.30
C PRO A 61 -14.13 -6.06 3.18
N GLN A 62 -15.32 -6.65 3.39
CA GLN A 62 -15.52 -8.09 3.25
C GLN A 62 -15.52 -8.53 1.78
N LEU A 63 -16.27 -7.82 0.93
CA LEU A 63 -16.32 -8.07 -0.51
C LEU A 63 -14.93 -7.90 -1.15
N SER A 64 -14.21 -6.85 -0.76
CA SER A 64 -12.86 -6.61 -1.25
C SER A 64 -11.86 -7.69 -0.81
N SER A 65 -12.01 -8.20 0.41
CA SER A 65 -11.23 -9.36 0.86
C SER A 65 -11.44 -10.57 -0.04
N ARG A 66 -12.71 -10.89 -0.34
CA ARG A 66 -13.08 -12.01 -1.22
C ARG A 66 -12.54 -11.79 -2.64
N ALA A 67 -12.61 -10.56 -3.14
CA ALA A 67 -12.10 -10.21 -4.46
C ALA A 67 -10.58 -10.37 -4.57
N TRP A 68 -9.81 -9.88 -3.59
CA TRP A 68 -8.36 -10.04 -3.57
C TRP A 68 -7.95 -11.51 -3.45
N GLN A 69 -8.67 -12.30 -2.64
CA GLN A 69 -8.46 -13.75 -2.56
C GLN A 69 -8.70 -14.43 -3.91
N ALA A 70 -9.77 -14.06 -4.63
CA ALA A 70 -10.07 -14.62 -5.94
C ALA A 70 -9.03 -14.21 -7.00
N LEU A 71 -8.53 -12.97 -6.96
CA LEU A 71 -7.44 -12.50 -7.83
C LEU A 71 -6.11 -13.21 -7.56
N ASN A 72 -5.92 -13.76 -6.36
CA ASN A 72 -4.74 -14.51 -5.98
C ASN A 72 -4.72 -15.96 -6.51
N LEU A 73 -5.67 -16.36 -7.36
CA LEU A 73 -5.75 -17.72 -7.91
C LEU A 73 -5.62 -17.74 -9.44
N PRO A 74 -4.70 -18.56 -10.02
CA PRO A 74 -3.50 -19.10 -9.36
C PRO A 74 -2.60 -18.02 -8.76
N ALA A 75 -1.87 -18.40 -7.72
CA ALA A 75 -0.92 -17.52 -7.05
C ALA A 75 0.28 -17.21 -7.95
N SER A 76 0.68 -15.95 -7.93
CA SER A 76 1.86 -15.39 -8.60
C SER A 76 2.47 -14.33 -7.69
N ASP A 77 3.73 -13.97 -7.91
CA ASP A 77 4.39 -12.93 -7.11
C ASP A 77 3.60 -11.62 -7.09
N ALA A 78 3.10 -11.19 -8.26
CA ALA A 78 2.28 -9.98 -8.38
C ALA A 78 0.94 -10.08 -7.62
N SER A 79 0.28 -11.24 -7.64
CA SER A 79 -1.00 -11.39 -6.95
C SER A 79 -0.84 -11.49 -5.42
N VAL A 80 0.26 -12.11 -4.96
CA VAL A 80 0.64 -12.14 -3.54
C VAL A 80 1.01 -10.72 -3.07
N SER A 81 1.81 -9.99 -3.85
CA SER A 81 2.18 -8.59 -3.59
C SER A 81 0.94 -7.69 -3.44
N ASN A 82 -0.03 -7.79 -4.35
CA ASN A 82 -1.30 -7.06 -4.25
C ASN A 82 -2.07 -7.39 -2.96
N THR A 83 -2.09 -8.66 -2.56
CA THR A 83 -2.74 -9.09 -1.31
C THR A 83 -2.06 -8.47 -0.08
N LEU A 84 -0.72 -8.41 -0.08
CA LEU A 84 0.05 -7.77 1.00
C LEU A 84 -0.22 -6.26 1.09
N VAL A 85 -0.27 -5.57 -0.07
CA VAL A 85 -0.63 -4.15 -0.13
C VAL A 85 -2.02 -3.92 0.44
N PHE A 86 -3.00 -4.75 0.05
CA PHE A 86 -4.36 -4.65 0.57
C PHE A 86 -4.41 -4.86 2.09
N SER A 87 -3.74 -5.89 2.61
CA SER A 87 -3.67 -6.14 4.05
C SER A 87 -3.09 -4.94 4.79
N ARG A 88 -1.96 -4.40 4.31
CA ARG A 88 -1.29 -3.22 4.90
C ARG A 88 -2.21 -1.98 4.92
N ARG A 89 -2.83 -1.64 3.79
CA ARG A 89 -3.73 -0.47 3.68
C ARG A 89 -4.93 -0.55 4.61
N ASN A 90 -5.38 -1.76 4.91
CA ASN A 90 -6.56 -2.00 5.72
C ASN A 90 -6.23 -2.48 7.15
N GLN A 91 -4.96 -2.34 7.58
CA GLN A 91 -4.47 -2.73 8.92
C GLN A 91 -4.85 -4.18 9.30
N ARG A 92 -4.77 -5.08 8.32
CA ARG A 92 -5.06 -6.51 8.52
C ARG A 92 -3.78 -7.29 8.74
N PRO A 93 -3.86 -8.43 9.43
CA PRO A 93 -2.74 -9.36 9.52
C PRO A 93 -2.19 -9.69 8.12
N LEU A 94 -0.87 -9.69 7.99
CA LEU A 94 -0.23 -10.12 6.76
C LEU A 94 -0.50 -11.62 6.56
N PRO A 95 -0.84 -12.05 5.34
CA PRO A 95 -0.93 -13.48 5.04
C PRO A 95 0.40 -14.16 5.37
N LEU A 96 0.34 -15.45 5.72
CA LEU A 96 1.54 -16.25 5.97
C LEU A 96 2.40 -16.33 4.70
N LEU A 97 3.70 -16.59 4.89
CA LEU A 97 4.65 -16.78 3.81
C LEU A 97 4.24 -18.01 2.98
N ASP A 98 4.00 -17.80 1.69
CA ASP A 98 3.72 -18.88 0.73
C ASP A 98 4.96 -19.13 -0.14
N ASN A 99 5.06 -20.31 -0.73
CA ASN A 99 6.14 -20.72 -1.62
C ASN A 99 6.19 -19.86 -2.91
N CYS A 100 5.13 -19.12 -3.20
CA CYS A 100 5.02 -18.23 -4.36
C CYS A 100 5.64 -16.83 -4.13
N GLU A 101 6.19 -16.52 -2.95
CA GLU A 101 6.87 -15.25 -2.75
C GLU A 101 8.14 -15.13 -3.58
N ALA A 102 8.23 -14.07 -4.39
CA ALA A 102 9.46 -13.65 -5.04
C ALA A 102 9.74 -12.17 -4.70
N ALA A 103 10.44 -11.44 -5.58
CA ALA A 103 10.99 -10.13 -5.24
C ALA A 103 9.89 -9.10 -4.87
N ASP A 104 8.78 -9.04 -5.62
CA ASP A 104 7.76 -8.01 -5.41
C ASP A 104 6.95 -8.23 -4.12
N SER A 105 6.53 -9.46 -3.86
CA SER A 105 5.83 -9.80 -2.61
C SER A 105 6.76 -9.67 -1.40
N ARG A 106 8.03 -10.08 -1.51
CA ARG A 106 8.99 -9.96 -0.41
C ARG A 106 9.28 -8.49 -0.07
N LEU A 107 9.35 -7.62 -1.08
CA LEU A 107 9.45 -6.18 -0.88
C LEU A 107 8.22 -5.61 -0.15
N GLU A 108 7.00 -5.92 -0.62
CA GLU A 108 5.78 -5.42 0.03
C GLU A 108 5.62 -5.92 1.46
N ARG A 109 6.04 -7.15 1.75
CA ARG A 109 6.09 -7.66 3.12
C ARG A 109 7.05 -6.86 3.99
N ALA A 110 8.25 -6.59 3.50
CA ALA A 110 9.21 -5.76 4.24
C ALA A 110 8.68 -4.34 4.49
N LEU A 111 8.01 -3.73 3.50
CA LEU A 111 7.38 -2.43 3.65
C LEU A 111 6.20 -2.44 4.62
N ALA A 112 5.48 -3.55 4.75
CA ALA A 112 4.47 -3.73 5.78
C ALA A 112 5.08 -3.80 7.18
N LEU A 113 6.13 -4.60 7.38
CA LEU A 113 6.88 -4.65 8.65
C LEU A 113 7.40 -3.26 9.05
N TRP A 114 7.90 -2.48 8.09
CA TRP A 114 8.30 -1.10 8.33
C TRP A 114 7.11 -0.25 8.80
N GLY A 115 5.98 -0.30 8.08
CA GLY A 115 4.76 0.44 8.44
C GLY A 115 4.27 0.13 9.86
N ASP A 116 4.45 -1.12 10.30
CA ASP A 116 4.06 -1.60 11.63
C ASP A 116 5.16 -1.40 12.70
N LEU A 117 6.24 -0.66 12.37
CA LEU A 117 7.39 -0.37 13.24
C LEU A 117 8.17 -1.62 13.71
N GLN A 118 8.03 -2.75 13.01
CA GLN A 118 8.80 -3.97 13.22
C GLN A 118 10.15 -3.86 12.49
N LEU A 119 10.96 -2.87 12.92
CA LEU A 119 12.15 -2.44 12.19
C LEU A 119 13.25 -3.51 12.15
N VAL A 120 13.38 -4.33 13.19
CA VAL A 120 14.38 -5.41 13.25
C VAL A 120 14.07 -6.49 12.23
N GLU A 121 12.81 -6.95 12.20
CA GLU A 121 12.32 -7.95 11.25
C GLU A 121 12.36 -7.40 9.82
N CYS A 122 11.96 -6.14 9.63
CA CYS A 122 12.08 -5.44 8.35
C CYS A 122 13.54 -5.43 7.86
N GLN A 123 14.49 -5.06 8.72
CA GLN A 123 15.92 -5.04 8.37
C GLN A 123 16.43 -6.42 7.98
N GLN A 124 16.14 -7.44 8.79
CA GLN A 124 16.56 -8.83 8.52
C GLN A 124 15.98 -9.33 7.19
N LEU A 125 14.69 -9.07 6.94
CA LEU A 125 14.02 -9.47 5.72
C LEU A 125 14.65 -8.78 4.50
N MET A 126 14.85 -7.45 4.54
CA MET A 126 15.47 -6.73 3.44
C MET A 126 16.94 -7.13 3.20
N MET A 127 17.71 -7.40 4.26
CA MET A 127 19.09 -7.89 4.11
C MET A 127 19.13 -9.26 3.42
N SER A 128 18.28 -10.19 3.84
CA SER A 128 18.18 -11.51 3.21
C SER A 128 17.75 -11.37 1.74
N ALA A 129 16.78 -10.51 1.45
CA ALA A 129 16.28 -10.29 0.10
C ALA A 129 17.30 -9.61 -0.81
N ALA A 130 18.12 -8.68 -0.31
CA ALA A 130 19.20 -8.06 -1.06
C ALA A 130 20.29 -9.07 -1.49
N ILE A 131 20.45 -10.16 -0.73
CA ILE A 131 21.36 -11.26 -1.10
C ILE A 131 20.68 -12.16 -2.15
N THR A 132 19.42 -12.54 -1.93
CA THR A 132 18.68 -13.44 -2.83
C THR A 132 18.36 -12.81 -4.20
N TYR A 133 18.04 -11.52 -4.21
CA TYR A 133 17.67 -10.74 -5.40
C TYR A 133 18.71 -9.64 -5.64
N ALA A 134 19.97 -10.03 -5.85
CA ALA A 134 21.11 -9.11 -5.91
C ALA A 134 20.99 -8.02 -6.99
N ASP A 135 20.27 -8.28 -8.08
CA ASP A 135 20.03 -7.31 -9.17
C ASP A 135 18.89 -6.32 -8.85
N ASP A 136 18.12 -6.55 -7.79
CA ASP A 136 17.03 -5.68 -7.37
C ASP A 136 17.50 -4.65 -6.34
N ALA A 137 17.88 -3.48 -6.85
CA ALA A 137 18.35 -2.36 -6.03
C ALA A 137 17.31 -1.84 -5.01
N ARG A 138 16.02 -2.20 -5.13
CA ARG A 138 14.98 -1.74 -4.20
C ARG A 138 15.27 -2.15 -2.77
N PHE A 139 15.83 -3.34 -2.53
CA PHE A 139 16.14 -3.81 -1.16
C PHE A 139 17.27 -3.02 -0.51
N VAL A 140 18.39 -2.84 -1.22
CA VAL A 140 19.54 -2.05 -0.74
C VAL A 140 19.15 -0.59 -0.50
N ASN A 141 18.37 -0.01 -1.41
CA ASN A 141 17.90 1.38 -1.28
C ASN A 141 16.99 1.56 -0.07
N ASN A 142 16.08 0.61 0.20
CA ASN A 142 15.23 0.69 1.39
C ASN A 142 16.01 0.44 2.69
N LEU A 143 17.03 -0.44 2.71
CA LEU A 143 17.93 -0.59 3.85
C LEU A 143 18.70 0.68 4.19
N ALA A 144 19.18 1.40 3.17
CA ALA A 144 19.87 2.67 3.36
C ALA A 144 18.94 3.71 4.03
N TRP A 145 17.67 3.73 3.63
CA TRP A 145 16.67 4.58 4.27
C TRP A 145 16.35 4.15 5.70
N LEU A 146 16.21 2.85 5.96
CA LEU A 146 15.91 2.30 7.28
C LEU A 146 16.99 2.65 8.30
N SER A 147 18.25 2.64 7.87
CA SER A 147 19.42 2.99 8.68
C SER A 147 19.74 4.49 8.69
N MET A 148 18.93 5.32 8.00
CA MET A 148 19.23 6.74 7.73
C MET A 148 20.67 6.96 7.25
N LYS A 149 21.22 5.99 6.52
CA LYS A 149 22.57 6.07 5.96
C LYS A 149 22.60 7.16 4.91
N ALA A 150 23.54 8.10 5.04
CA ALA A 150 23.76 9.11 4.03
C ALA A 150 24.15 8.46 2.68
N PRO A 151 23.62 8.95 1.54
CA PRO A 151 24.12 8.55 0.23
C PRO A 151 25.62 8.83 0.11
N ALA A 152 26.36 7.93 -0.56
CA ALA A 152 27.81 8.06 -0.68
C ALA A 152 28.22 9.31 -1.49
N GLN A 153 27.45 9.65 -2.52
CA GLN A 153 27.63 10.83 -3.35
C GLN A 153 26.25 11.35 -3.76
N LEU A 154 26.13 12.67 -3.88
CA LEU A 154 24.96 13.33 -4.48
C LEU A 154 25.35 13.87 -5.85
N SER A 155 24.49 13.64 -6.84
CA SER A 155 24.60 14.19 -8.18
C SER A 155 23.59 15.31 -8.37
N ALA A 156 23.86 16.23 -9.31
CA ALA A 156 22.87 17.17 -9.80
C ALA A 156 21.64 16.49 -10.42
N THR A 157 21.77 15.21 -10.82
CA THR A 157 20.69 14.36 -11.36
C THR A 157 20.08 13.43 -10.30
N SER A 158 20.45 13.57 -9.02
CA SER A 158 19.87 12.75 -7.96
C SER A 158 18.36 12.95 -7.87
N GLY A 159 17.64 11.84 -7.72
CA GLY A 159 16.18 11.87 -7.59
C GLY A 159 15.74 12.46 -6.24
N THR A 160 14.49 12.92 -6.17
CA THR A 160 13.90 13.52 -4.96
C THR A 160 14.08 12.64 -3.72
N ARG A 161 13.93 11.32 -3.87
CA ARG A 161 14.11 10.37 -2.76
C ARG A 161 15.55 10.41 -2.21
N GLU A 162 16.55 10.35 -3.05
CA GLU A 162 17.95 10.37 -2.62
C GLU A 162 18.33 11.71 -1.94
N LEU A 163 17.84 12.82 -2.49
CA LEU A 163 18.03 14.16 -1.89
C LEU A 163 17.38 14.26 -0.50
N CYS A 164 16.13 13.78 -0.36
CA CYS A 164 15.46 13.74 0.93
C CYS A 164 16.23 12.90 1.96
N GLN A 165 16.74 11.74 1.54
CA GLN A 165 17.55 10.87 2.41
C GLN A 165 18.79 11.59 2.92
N ALA A 166 19.54 12.27 2.04
CA ALA A 166 20.73 13.01 2.44
C ALA A 166 20.43 14.13 3.43
N VAL A 167 19.35 14.89 3.19
CA VAL A 167 18.91 15.96 4.10
C VAL A 167 18.52 15.38 5.47
N LEU A 168 17.77 14.28 5.49
CA LEU A 168 17.32 13.64 6.73
C LEU A 168 18.47 12.98 7.49
N ALA A 169 19.39 12.32 6.79
CA ALA A 169 20.60 11.74 7.38
C ALA A 169 21.49 12.82 8.01
N PHE A 170 21.60 14.00 7.40
CA PHE A 170 22.35 15.12 7.97
C PHE A 170 21.67 15.74 9.20
N ARG A 171 20.33 15.81 9.20
CA ARG A 171 19.55 16.41 10.29
C ARG A 171 19.34 15.50 11.48
N SER A 172 19.44 14.19 11.28
CA SER A 172 19.33 13.21 12.34
C SER A 172 20.72 13.03 12.94
N PRO A 173 21.05 13.64 14.10
CA PRO A 173 22.26 13.26 14.79
C PRO A 173 22.16 11.75 15.03
N HIS A 174 23.15 11.00 14.57
CA HIS A 174 23.27 9.58 14.90
C HIS A 174 23.04 9.41 16.42
N PRO A 175 22.22 8.45 16.87
CA PRO A 175 22.34 7.98 18.25
C PRO A 175 23.75 7.41 18.49
#